data_AF-A0A938CYM8-F1
#
_entry.id   AF-A0A938CYM8-F1
#
_cell.length_a   1.000
_cell.length_b   1.000
_cell.length_c   1.000
_cell.angle_alpha   90.00
_cell.angle_beta   90.00
_cell.angle_gamma   90.00
#
_symmetry.space_group_name_H-M   'P 1'
#
loop_
_entity.id
_entity.type
_entity.pdbx_description
1 polymer ?
#
loop_
_entity_poly.entity_id
_entity_poly.type
_entity_poly.pdbx_seq_one_letter_code
_entity_poly.pdbx_strand_id
1 'polypeptide(L)' 'MKRIITLQRACHYCGGTSGELLPGKGPHAAGVACLGCHRHIGWLSRAYLRELEEAERQAEHDRST' A
#
# COMPACT_ATOMS: atom_id res chain seq x y z
N MET A 1 -6.05 5.73 -10.56
CA MET A 1 -6.73 4.69 -9.76
C MET A 1 -6.11 4.66 -8.39
N LYS A 2 -6.91 4.60 -7.31
CA LYS A 2 -6.39 4.46 -5.94
C LYS A 2 -6.08 2.98 -5.69
N ARG A 3 -4.83 2.65 -5.34
CA ARG A 3 -4.44 1.29 -4.94
C ARG A 3 -4.63 1.15 -3.44
N ILE A 4 -5.48 0.21 -3.03
CA ILE A 4 -5.79 -0.09 -1.63
C ILE A 4 -4.93 -1.28 -1.20
N ILE A 5 -4.25 -1.15 -0.06
CA ILE A 5 -3.42 -2.20 0.53
C ILE A 5 -3.89 -2.52 1.95
N THR A 6 -3.65 -3.76 2.37
CA THR A 6 -3.73 -4.13 3.79
C THR A 6 -2.44 -3.73 4.49
N LEU A 7 -2.56 -3.10 5.65
CA LEU A 7 -1.42 -2.68 6.45
C LEU A 7 -0.89 -3.85 7.28
N GLN A 8 0.43 -4.04 7.28
CA GLN A 8 1.11 -5.02 8.12
C GLN A 8 0.92 -4.73 9.63
N ARG A 9 0.70 -3.46 9.97
CA ARG A 9 0.37 -3.00 11.33
C ARG A 9 -0.84 -2.08 11.26
N ALA A 10 -1.73 -2.18 12.23
CA ALA A 10 -2.85 -1.26 12.36
C ALA A 10 -2.36 0.20 12.42
N CYS A 11 -3.13 1.11 11.84
CA CYS A 11 -2.88 2.54 11.91
C CYS A 11 -2.77 2.98 13.37
N HIS A 12 -1.64 3.55 13.76
CA HIS A 12 -1.39 3.93 15.14
C HIS A 12 -2.27 5.11 15.63
N TYR A 13 -3.03 5.76 14.73
CA TYR A 13 -3.93 6.86 15.07
C TYR A 13 -5.38 6.43 15.28
N CYS A 14 -5.90 5.49 14.48
CA CYS A 14 -7.31 5.10 14.51
C CYS A 14 -7.56 3.60 14.54
N GLY A 15 -6.51 2.77 14.53
CA GLY A 15 -6.61 1.31 14.52
C GLY A 15 -7.01 0.68 13.18
N GLY A 16 -7.26 1.47 12.13
CA GLY A 16 -7.63 0.95 10.81
C GLY A 16 -6.54 0.08 10.17
N THR A 17 -6.92 -0.98 9.47
CA THR A 17 -6.01 -1.97 8.87
C THR A 17 -5.85 -1.83 7.36
N SER A 18 -6.46 -0.82 6.76
CA SER A 18 -6.40 -0.55 5.33
C SER A 18 -5.74 0.79 5.05
N GLY A 19 -4.93 0.84 3.99
CA GLY A 19 -4.29 2.05 3.49
C GLY A 19 -4.46 2.23 1.99
N GLU A 20 -4.26 3.45 1.53
CA GLU A 20 -4.12 3.79 0.12
C GLU A 20 -2.67 4.16 -0.18
N LEU A 21 -2.19 3.72 -1.35
CA LEU A 21 -0.89 4.16 -1.85
C LEU A 21 -1.00 5.57 -2.40
N LEU A 22 -0.07 6.41 -1.96
CA LEU A 22 0.14 7.77 -2.43
C LEU A 22 1.35 7.84 -3.37
N PRO A 23 1.45 8.88 -4.21
CA PRO A 23 2.64 9.09 -5.03
C PRO A 23 3.93 9.09 -4.20
N GLY A 24 4.99 8.53 -4.78
CA GLY A 24 6.33 8.58 -4.19
C GLY A 24 6.88 10.01 -4.10
N LYS A 25 7.84 10.21 -3.20
CA LYS A 25 8.56 11.49 -3.04
C LYS A 25 10.03 11.24 -2.73
N GLY A 26 10.93 11.78 -3.57
CA GLY A 26 12.37 11.64 -3.42
C GLY A 26 12.82 10.16 -3.51
N PRO A 27 13.53 9.61 -2.51
CA PRO A 27 13.98 8.22 -2.54
C PRO A 27 12.84 7.20 -2.31
N HIS A 28 11.67 7.66 -1.86
CA HIS A 28 10.53 6.80 -1.52
C HIS A 28 9.66 6.53 -2.74
N ALA A 29 9.34 5.25 -2.96
CA ALA A 29 8.59 4.80 -4.14
C ALA A 29 7.10 5.14 -4.07
N ALA A 30 6.53 5.08 -2.87
CA ALA A 30 5.15 5.44 -2.58
C ALA A 30 5.01 5.89 -1.12
N GLY A 31 4.06 6.78 -0.85
CA GLY A 31 3.56 7.03 0.51
C GLY A 31 2.39 6.11 0.83
N VAL A 32 2.02 6.00 2.09
CA VAL A 32 0.82 5.28 2.53
C VAL A 32 -0.02 6.19 3.40
N ALA A 33 -1.30 6.35 3.05
CA ALA A 33 -2.29 6.99 3.91
C ALA A 33 -3.28 5.95 4.44
N CYS A 34 -3.70 6.09 5.69
CA CYS A 34 -4.74 5.24 6.26
C CYS A 34 -6.09 5.56 5.62
N LEU A 35 -6.87 4.55 5.22
CA LEU A 35 -8.22 4.79 4.67
C LEU A 35 -9.24 5.22 5.73
N GLY A 36 -9.00 4.91 7.00
CA GLY A 36 -9.92 5.26 8.09
C GLY A 36 -9.79 6.71 8.57
N CYS A 37 -8.56 7.23 8.65
CA CYS A 37 -8.31 8.59 9.16
C CYS A 37 -7.56 9.51 8.19
N HIS A 38 -7.22 9.02 6.99
CA HIS A 38 -6.52 9.74 5.92
C HIS A 38 -5.15 10.31 6.27
N ARG A 39 -4.60 9.96 7.44
CA ARG A 39 -3.25 10.37 7.84
C ARG A 39 -2.20 9.58 7.07
N HIS A 40 -1.12 10.25 6.70
CA HIS A 40 0.08 9.59 6.20
C HIS A 40 0.75 8.80 7.32
N ILE A 41 0.95 7.50 7.10
CA ILE A 41 1.43 6.56 8.12
C ILE A 41 2.78 5.94 7.79
N GLY A 42 3.33 6.16 6.60
CA GLY A 42 4.67 5.68 6.27
C GLY A 42 5.02 5.74 4.78
N TRP A 43 6.29 5.47 4.49
CA TRP A 43 6.84 5.39 3.14
C TRP A 43 7.14 3.94 2.77
N LEU A 44 6.92 3.60 1.50
CA LEU A 44 7.33 2.32 0.93
C LEU A 44 8.65 2.47 0.18
N SER A 45 9.51 1.47 0.37
CA SER A 45 10.72 1.30 -0.43
C SER A 45 10.37 0.86 -1.85
N ARG A 46 11.30 1.03 -2.79
CA ARG A 46 11.13 0.53 -4.17
C ARG A 46 11.02 -0.99 -4.24
N ALA A 47 11.73 -1.71 -3.39
CA ALA A 47 11.68 -3.17 -3.33
C ALA A 47 10.29 -3.64 -2.90
N TYR A 48 9.79 -3.12 -1.79
CA TYR A 48 8.48 -3.50 -1.28
C TYR A 48 7.33 -3.12 -2.22
N LEU A 49 7.42 -1.97 -2.90
CA LEU A 49 6.41 -1.62 -3.91
C LEU A 49 6.40 -2.62 -5.08
N ARG A 50 7.57 -3.10 -5.53
CA ARG A 50 7.64 -4.13 -6.58
C ARG A 50 7.05 -5.46 -6.12
N GLU A 51 7.32 -5.87 -4.88
CA GLU A 51 6.74 -7.08 -4.30
C GLU A 51 5.20 -7.03 -4.30
N LEU A 52 4.61 -5.88 -3.93
CA LEU A 52 3.16 -5.68 -4.02
C LEU A 52 2.64 -5.79 -5.45
N GLU A 53 3.36 -5.19 -6.41
CA GLU A 53 2.99 -5.25 -7.83
C GLU A 53 3.07 -6.65 -8.42
N GLU A 54 4.07 -7.44 -8.00
CA GLU A 54 4.23 -8.84 -8.40
C GLU A 54 3.13 -9.72 -7.80
N ALA A 55 2.80 -9.52 -6.52
CA ALA A 55 1.71 -10.23 -5.86
C ALA A 55 0.35 -9.93 -6.52
N GLU A 56 0.08 -8.67 -6.89
CA GLU A 56 -1.14 -8.30 -7.62
C GLU A 56 -1.21 -8.99 -9.00
N ARG A 57 -0.11 -9.02 -9.76
CA ARG A 57 -0.04 -9.70 -11.05
C ARG A 57 -0.27 -11.20 -10.93
N GLN A 58 0.34 -11.86 -9.94
CA GLN A 58 0.15 -13.28 -9.71
C GLN A 58 -1.30 -13.59 -9.35
N ALA A 59 -1.88 -12.81 -8.43
CA ALA A 59 -3.27 -12.99 -8.03
C ALA A 59 -4.26 -12.77 -9.20
N GLU A 60 -3.92 -11.91 -10.16
CA GLU A 60 -4.71 -11.74 -11.38
C GLU A 60 -4.60 -12.92 -12.35
N HIS A 61 -3.38 -13.47 -12.51
CA HIS A 61 -3.16 -14.68 -13.29
C HIS A 61 -3.98 -15.85 -12.73
N ASP A 62 -3.90 -16.09 -11.43
CA ASP A 62 -4.61 -17.19 -10.75
C ASP A 62 -6.14 -17.06 -10.82
N ARG A 63 -6.68 -15.84 -10.92
CA ARG A 63 -8.13 -15.59 -11.11
C ARG A 63 -8.60 -15.85 -12.55
N SER A 64 -7.66 -15.88 -13.50
CA SER A 64 -7.95 -15.99 -14.93
C SER A 64 -7.75 -17.41 -15.47
N THR A 65 -7.21 -18.32 -14.64
CA THR A 65 -7.04 -19.76 -14.90
C THR A 65 -8.12 -20.57 -14.21
#